data_AF-A0A1H3ZKC5-F1
#
_entry.id   AF-A0A1H3ZKC5-F1
#
_cell.length_a   1.000
_cell.length_b   1.000
_cell.length_c   1.000
_cell.angle_alpha   90.00
_cell.angle_beta   90.00
_cell.angle_gamma   90.00
#
_symmetry.space_group_name_H-M   'P 1'
#
loop_
_entity.id
_entity.type
_entity.pdbx_description
1 polymer ?
#
loop_
_entity_poly.entity_id
_entity_poly.type
_entity_poly.pdbx_seq_one_letter_code
_entity_poly.pdbx_strand_id
1 'polypeptide(L)'
;MSKPAARIGDMHVCPKVTAKVPHVGGPIVQGSPNVFIGGMPAAKVGDKLVCVGPPDSIKTGSKSVSINGKAAARLGDSTDHGGKIVVGNPTVLIGDKAYKGPNAAKLPEGPKTTEEAMKRLDEAGKKVAAAKANNQPPPSSPYSSEDKLYVVAGGLDEKIIVRVIETKYAGDNGSIGYVPQGANTATYWTTTFTQLEHADSDPELLTSAVGITYDPDASYTLLLIDQEKANAGGDMISFIPTYDNLAEFAKAEIADKFVNQEELIAPVMTEEYSRHYERVFRAAETDGVDLDRDDQFYELAKDLGFDEDEINLLEVRHKLKNSTGANEQFLGNGMTKDNTVQYDETPYGTASPDKHYGPVETFTYDKNPQTLLKLEQAGIVTRIPLSAKG
;
A
#
# COMPACT_ATOMS: atom_id res chain seq x y z
N MET A 1 3.59 7.67 -18.21
CA MET A 1 3.94 7.55 -16.78
C MET A 1 4.08 8.94 -16.17
N SER A 2 3.62 9.13 -14.94
CA SER A 2 3.86 10.33 -14.15
C SER A 2 5.35 10.44 -13.81
N LYS A 3 5.87 11.66 -13.63
CA LYS A 3 7.28 11.90 -13.31
C LYS A 3 7.38 12.98 -12.22
N PRO A 4 8.45 12.97 -11.40
CA PRO A 4 8.72 14.02 -10.43
C PRO A 4 8.58 15.43 -11.03
N ALA A 5 7.76 16.26 -10.42
CA ALA A 5 7.51 17.62 -10.86
C ALA A 5 8.72 18.51 -10.54
N ALA A 6 9.18 19.28 -11.53
CA ALA A 6 10.34 20.16 -11.38
C ALA A 6 9.94 21.50 -10.75
N ARG A 7 10.90 22.13 -10.07
CA ARG A 7 10.73 23.34 -9.25
C ARG A 7 11.95 24.24 -9.39
N ILE A 8 11.84 25.48 -8.90
CA ILE A 8 13.02 26.33 -8.69
C ILE A 8 14.05 25.55 -7.85
N GLY A 9 15.32 25.65 -8.24
CA GLY A 9 16.44 24.98 -7.60
C GLY A 9 16.79 23.61 -8.19
N ASP A 10 15.84 22.93 -8.84
CA ASP A 10 16.12 21.63 -9.45
C ASP A 10 17.12 21.76 -10.61
N MET A 11 18.02 20.80 -10.73
CA MET A 11 19.17 20.88 -11.64
C MET A 11 18.85 20.34 -13.04
N HIS A 12 19.54 20.87 -14.04
CA HIS A 12 19.59 20.30 -15.38
C HIS A 12 21.03 19.98 -15.80
N VAL A 13 21.18 19.11 -16.81
CA VAL A 13 22.45 18.87 -17.51
C VAL A 13 22.36 19.47 -18.90
N CYS A 14 23.44 20.10 -19.37
CA CYS A 14 23.49 20.76 -20.67
C CYS A 14 24.63 20.20 -21.54
N PRO A 15 24.34 19.55 -22.68
CA PRO A 15 25.36 18.97 -23.57
C PRO A 15 25.91 19.96 -24.59
N LYS A 16 25.36 21.18 -24.68
CA LYS A 16 25.72 22.16 -25.70
C LYS A 16 27.16 22.62 -25.53
N VAL A 17 27.80 22.93 -26.65
CA VAL A 17 29.14 23.51 -26.69
C VAL A 17 29.05 24.81 -27.47
N THR A 18 29.60 25.89 -26.92
CA THR A 18 29.77 27.14 -27.66
C THR A 18 31.24 27.33 -28.00
N ALA A 19 31.56 27.27 -29.29
CA ALA A 19 32.92 27.21 -29.81
C ALA A 19 33.72 26.04 -29.20
N LYS A 20 34.63 26.33 -28.26
CA LYS A 20 35.44 25.33 -27.54
C LYS A 20 35.07 25.20 -26.06
N VAL A 21 34.04 25.91 -25.59
CA VAL A 21 33.63 25.94 -24.19
C VAL A 21 32.39 25.05 -24.02
N PRO A 22 32.51 23.90 -23.34
CA PRO A 22 31.35 23.11 -22.96
C PRO A 22 30.47 23.90 -22.01
N HIS A 23 29.16 23.81 -22.22
CA HIS A 23 28.23 24.29 -21.23
C HIS A 23 28.22 23.35 -20.03
N VAL A 24 27.86 23.91 -18.88
CA VAL A 24 27.59 23.14 -17.66
C VAL A 24 26.20 23.53 -17.19
N GLY A 25 25.36 22.53 -16.96
CA GLY A 25 23.99 22.75 -16.49
C GLY A 25 23.97 23.28 -15.05
N GLY A 26 22.82 23.80 -14.65
CA GLY A 26 22.63 24.48 -13.37
C GLY A 26 21.15 24.55 -12.98
N PRO A 27 20.81 25.27 -11.90
CA PRO A 27 19.48 25.24 -11.33
C PRO A 27 18.44 25.97 -12.21
N ILE A 28 17.19 25.56 -12.09
CA ILE A 28 16.03 26.33 -12.51
C ILE A 28 15.90 27.57 -11.61
N VAL A 29 15.81 28.76 -12.20
CA VAL A 29 15.78 30.05 -11.48
C VAL A 29 14.49 30.83 -11.66
N GLN A 30 13.58 30.33 -12.48
CA GLN A 30 12.24 30.88 -12.65
C GLN A 30 11.21 29.80 -12.40
N GLY A 31 10.10 30.18 -11.78
CA GLY A 31 9.02 29.28 -11.42
C GLY A 31 7.68 29.99 -11.42
N SER A 32 6.64 29.32 -10.94
CA SER A 32 5.30 29.88 -10.83
C SER A 32 5.26 30.94 -9.73
N PRO A 33 4.58 32.09 -9.93
CA PRO A 33 4.45 33.10 -8.88
C PRO A 33 3.51 32.66 -7.74
N ASN A 34 2.70 31.62 -7.92
CA ASN A 34 1.63 31.27 -6.99
C ASN A 34 1.32 29.77 -6.87
N VAL A 35 1.99 28.90 -7.62
CA VAL A 35 1.85 27.44 -7.49
C VAL A 35 3.16 26.88 -6.96
N PHE A 36 3.06 26.22 -5.82
CA PHE A 36 4.19 25.68 -5.09
C PHE A 36 4.11 24.16 -5.06
N ILE A 37 5.24 23.48 -5.19
CA ILE A 37 5.38 22.03 -5.12
C ILE A 37 6.42 21.72 -4.05
N GLY A 38 6.04 20.98 -3.00
CA GLY A 38 6.89 20.80 -1.82
C GLY A 38 7.50 22.11 -1.31
N GLY A 39 6.67 23.15 -1.18
CA GLY A 39 7.05 24.47 -0.68
C GLY A 39 7.81 25.40 -1.65
N MET A 40 8.24 24.92 -2.82
CA MET A 40 9.02 25.73 -3.77
C MET A 40 8.23 26.05 -5.05
N PRO A 41 8.45 27.20 -5.70
CA PRO A 41 7.77 27.57 -6.94
C PRO A 41 7.89 26.51 -8.05
N ALA A 42 6.76 26.11 -8.64
CA ALA A 42 6.71 25.08 -9.67
C ALA A 42 7.32 25.55 -11.00
N ALA A 43 8.15 24.71 -11.61
CA ALA A 43 8.78 25.00 -12.90
C ALA A 43 7.85 24.64 -14.07
N LYS A 44 7.96 25.40 -15.15
CA LYS A 44 7.07 25.35 -16.33
C LYS A 44 7.88 25.53 -17.60
N VAL A 45 7.32 25.10 -18.73
CA VAL A 45 7.88 25.38 -20.05
C VAL A 45 8.13 26.89 -20.22
N GLY A 46 9.31 27.22 -20.73
CA GLY A 46 9.79 28.58 -20.91
C GLY A 46 10.43 29.24 -19.68
N ASP A 47 10.37 28.62 -18.51
CA ASP A 47 11.12 29.10 -17.34
C ASP A 47 12.64 28.97 -17.58
N LYS A 48 13.39 29.93 -17.02
CA LYS A 48 14.84 30.05 -17.19
C LYS A 48 15.64 29.21 -16.21
N LEU A 49 16.78 28.72 -16.70
CA LEU A 49 17.74 27.92 -15.95
C LEU A 49 19.16 28.45 -16.17
N VAL A 50 19.97 28.37 -15.13
CA VAL A 50 21.38 28.81 -15.15
C VAL A 50 22.21 27.80 -15.90
N CYS A 51 23.07 28.28 -16.79
CA CYS A 51 23.98 27.47 -17.57
C CYS A 51 25.33 28.20 -17.63
N VAL A 52 26.45 27.46 -17.63
CA VAL A 52 27.78 28.03 -17.91
C VAL A 52 27.89 28.28 -19.42
N GLY A 53 27.24 29.36 -19.84
CA GLY A 53 26.92 29.76 -21.22
C GLY A 53 25.78 30.79 -21.17
N PRO A 54 25.12 31.12 -22.28
CA PRO A 54 23.87 31.88 -22.22
C PRO A 54 22.83 31.15 -21.35
N PRO A 55 21.91 31.87 -20.66
CA PRO A 55 20.81 31.23 -19.95
C PRO A 55 19.99 30.32 -20.87
N ASP A 56 19.65 29.14 -20.39
CA ASP A 56 18.86 28.17 -21.13
C ASP A 56 17.37 28.25 -20.67
N SER A 57 16.47 27.56 -21.37
CA SER A 57 15.06 27.48 -20.99
C SER A 57 14.52 26.05 -21.06
N ILE A 58 13.51 25.79 -20.24
CA ILE A 58 12.75 24.53 -20.28
C ILE A 58 11.95 24.49 -21.59
N LYS A 59 12.20 23.47 -22.41
CA LYS A 59 11.62 23.33 -23.75
C LYS A 59 10.36 22.47 -23.77
N THR A 60 10.37 21.35 -23.04
CA THR A 60 9.23 20.44 -22.98
C THR A 60 8.68 20.34 -21.56
N GLY A 61 7.43 19.91 -21.44
CA GLY A 61 6.75 19.71 -20.17
C GLY A 61 5.74 18.56 -20.26
N SER A 62 4.94 18.40 -19.22
CA SER A 62 3.77 17.52 -19.19
C SER A 62 2.79 17.83 -20.31
N LYS A 63 2.23 16.79 -20.94
CA LYS A 63 1.16 16.96 -21.94
C LYS A 63 -0.22 17.10 -21.28
N SER A 64 -0.37 16.65 -20.02
CA SER A 64 -1.64 16.61 -19.30
C SER A 64 -1.76 17.63 -18.16
N VAL A 65 -0.65 18.23 -17.71
CA VAL A 65 -0.63 19.14 -16.55
C VAL A 65 -0.08 20.49 -16.97
N SER A 66 -0.87 21.54 -16.74
CA SER A 66 -0.47 22.92 -16.98
C SER A 66 -0.52 23.73 -15.67
N ILE A 67 0.43 24.64 -15.51
CA ILE A 67 0.52 25.57 -14.39
C ILE A 67 0.65 26.97 -15.01
N ASN A 68 -0.20 27.92 -14.58
CA ASN A 68 -0.29 29.27 -15.15
C ASN A 68 -0.36 29.28 -16.70
N GLY A 69 -1.12 28.36 -17.29
CA GLY A 69 -1.31 28.27 -18.75
C GLY A 69 -0.10 27.74 -19.53
N LYS A 70 0.97 27.28 -18.86
CA LYS A 70 2.13 26.64 -19.49
C LYS A 70 2.25 25.19 -19.02
N ALA A 71 2.76 24.30 -19.87
CA ALA A 71 3.00 22.92 -19.49
C ALA A 71 3.96 22.84 -18.28
N ALA A 72 3.62 22.04 -17.28
CA ALA A 72 4.42 21.87 -16.07
C ALA A 72 5.69 21.04 -16.37
N ALA A 73 6.85 21.48 -15.88
CA ALA A 73 8.12 20.81 -16.12
C ALA A 73 8.33 19.63 -15.15
N ARG A 74 9.06 18.60 -15.60
CA ARG A 74 9.31 17.37 -14.85
C ARG A 74 10.75 16.89 -15.02
N LEU A 75 11.15 15.96 -14.15
CA LEU A 75 12.36 15.19 -14.36
C LEU A 75 12.38 14.56 -15.76
N GLY A 76 13.50 14.73 -16.45
CA GLY A 76 13.76 14.23 -17.80
C GLY A 76 13.15 15.06 -18.94
N ASP A 77 12.41 16.14 -18.66
CA ASP A 77 11.97 17.07 -19.70
C ASP A 77 13.17 17.85 -20.26
N SER A 78 13.14 18.11 -21.58
CA SER A 78 14.24 18.71 -22.33
C SER A 78 14.35 20.23 -22.17
N THR A 79 15.56 20.74 -22.38
CA THR A 79 15.87 22.18 -22.43
C THR A 79 16.23 22.63 -23.85
N ASP A 80 16.25 23.94 -24.12
CA ASP A 80 16.54 24.49 -25.45
C ASP A 80 17.99 24.24 -25.89
N HIS A 81 18.91 24.06 -24.94
CA HIS A 81 20.27 23.63 -25.24
C HIS A 81 20.43 22.13 -25.51
N GLY A 82 19.32 21.40 -25.61
CA GLY A 82 19.32 19.94 -25.81
C GLY A 82 19.63 19.16 -24.53
N GLY A 83 19.64 19.85 -23.39
CA GLY A 83 19.80 19.28 -22.06
C GLY A 83 18.53 18.66 -21.51
N LYS A 84 18.60 18.20 -20.26
CA LYS A 84 17.47 17.63 -19.52
C LYS A 84 17.49 18.04 -18.06
N ILE A 85 16.31 18.22 -17.49
CA ILE A 85 16.12 18.33 -16.04
C ILE A 85 16.44 16.97 -15.41
N VAL A 86 17.27 16.95 -14.37
CA VAL A 86 17.75 15.72 -13.72
C VAL A 86 17.28 15.56 -12.27
N VAL A 87 16.62 16.58 -11.71
CA VAL A 87 16.01 16.54 -10.37
C VAL A 87 14.55 16.97 -10.45
N GLY A 88 13.72 16.44 -9.57
CA GLY A 88 12.34 16.89 -9.37
C GLY A 88 11.90 16.57 -7.95
N ASN A 89 10.71 17.03 -7.57
CA ASN A 89 10.11 16.66 -6.29
C ASN A 89 9.74 15.17 -6.28
N PRO A 90 10.33 14.35 -5.39
CA PRO A 90 10.09 12.90 -5.40
C PRO A 90 8.67 12.51 -4.98
N THR A 91 7.96 13.35 -4.22
CA THR A 91 6.62 13.07 -3.71
C THR A 91 5.49 13.65 -4.57
N VAL A 92 5.79 14.53 -5.53
CA VAL A 92 4.79 15.12 -6.43
C VAL A 92 5.05 14.69 -7.86
N LEU A 93 4.28 13.70 -8.32
CA LEU A 93 4.40 13.13 -9.67
C LEU A 93 3.31 13.68 -10.61
N ILE A 94 3.70 14.21 -11.76
CA ILE A 94 2.77 14.81 -12.75
C ILE A 94 3.00 14.24 -14.16
N GLY A 95 1.95 14.05 -14.98
CA GLY A 95 2.09 13.61 -16.39
C GLY A 95 1.23 12.44 -16.88
N ASP A 96 1.55 11.97 -18.10
CA ASP A 96 0.70 11.31 -19.11
C ASP A 96 0.20 9.87 -18.83
N LYS A 97 -0.27 9.56 -17.62
CA LYS A 97 -1.62 8.98 -17.56
C LYS A 97 -2.40 10.11 -16.92
N ALA A 98 -3.32 10.74 -17.65
CA ALA A 98 -4.43 11.32 -16.93
C ALA A 98 -4.90 10.18 -16.05
N TYR A 99 -4.77 10.36 -14.74
CA TYR A 99 -5.61 9.65 -13.83
C TYR A 99 -7.02 10.09 -14.22
N LYS A 100 -7.56 9.47 -15.29
CA LYS A 100 -8.98 9.23 -15.35
C LYS A 100 -9.11 8.42 -14.09
N GLY A 101 -9.58 9.05 -13.01
CA GLY A 101 -10.07 8.26 -11.91
C GLY A 101 -10.97 7.17 -12.49
N PRO A 102 -11.22 6.10 -11.74
CA PRO A 102 -12.28 5.19 -12.13
C PRO A 102 -13.44 6.05 -12.60
N ASN A 103 -14.10 5.60 -13.65
CA ASN A 103 -15.46 6.07 -13.79
C ASN A 103 -16.12 5.57 -12.50
N ALA A 104 -16.17 6.38 -11.43
CA ALA A 104 -16.61 5.94 -10.11
C ALA A 104 -18.01 5.33 -10.21
N ALA A 105 -18.76 5.78 -11.23
CA ALA A 105 -19.99 5.19 -11.74
C ALA A 105 -19.92 3.70 -12.20
N LYS A 106 -18.75 3.04 -12.19
CA LYS A 106 -18.56 1.62 -12.54
C LYS A 106 -18.10 0.75 -11.37
N LEU A 107 -17.55 1.31 -10.31
CA LEU A 107 -17.14 0.51 -9.16
C LEU A 107 -18.36 0.15 -8.32
N PRO A 108 -18.42 -1.08 -7.75
CA PRO A 108 -19.48 -1.43 -6.83
C PRO A 108 -19.52 -0.46 -5.65
N GLU A 109 -20.71 0.05 -5.31
CA GLU A 109 -20.88 0.76 -4.06
C GLU A 109 -20.76 -0.23 -2.89
N GLY A 110 -20.11 0.20 -1.81
CA GLY A 110 -20.04 -0.57 -0.57
C GLY A 110 -21.43 -0.77 0.04
N PRO A 111 -21.74 -1.96 0.58
CA PRO A 111 -23.03 -2.22 1.21
C PRO A 111 -23.20 -1.32 2.43
N LYS A 112 -24.42 -0.83 2.65
CA LYS A 112 -24.73 0.07 3.77
C LYS A 112 -25.02 -0.68 5.08
N THR A 113 -25.26 -1.97 4.99
CA THR A 113 -25.60 -2.84 6.12
C THR A 113 -25.00 -4.24 5.94
N THR A 114 -24.83 -4.96 7.05
CA THR A 114 -24.42 -6.37 7.05
C THR A 114 -25.46 -7.26 6.37
N GLU A 115 -26.74 -6.92 6.46
CA GLU A 115 -27.83 -7.63 5.77
C GLU A 115 -27.73 -7.51 4.25
N GLU A 116 -27.41 -6.32 3.74
CA GLU A 116 -27.17 -6.10 2.31
C GLU A 116 -25.94 -6.88 1.83
N ALA A 117 -24.85 -6.85 2.61
CA ALA A 117 -23.63 -7.60 2.34
C ALA A 117 -23.92 -9.12 2.26
N MET A 118 -24.67 -9.67 3.22
CA MET A 118 -25.08 -11.08 3.21
C MET A 118 -25.93 -11.45 1.98
N LYS A 119 -26.86 -10.58 1.57
CA LYS A 119 -27.66 -10.80 0.37
C LYS A 119 -26.80 -10.82 -0.90
N ARG A 120 -25.83 -9.91 -1.00
CA ARG A 120 -24.88 -9.86 -2.12
C ARG A 120 -23.99 -11.10 -2.18
N LEU A 121 -23.54 -11.61 -1.03
CA LEU A 121 -22.82 -12.88 -0.96
C LEU A 121 -23.70 -14.04 -1.44
N ASP A 122 -24.94 -14.17 -0.98
CA ASP A 122 -25.85 -15.22 -1.46
C ASP A 122 -26.07 -15.18 -3.00
N GLU A 123 -26.17 -13.97 -3.57
CA GLU A 123 -26.23 -13.78 -5.02
C GLU A 123 -24.92 -14.14 -5.74
N ALA A 124 -23.77 -13.78 -5.16
CA ALA A 124 -22.45 -14.14 -5.68
C ALA A 124 -22.24 -15.66 -5.66
N GLY A 125 -22.64 -16.34 -4.59
CA GLY A 125 -22.51 -17.79 -4.48
C GLY A 125 -23.33 -18.58 -5.48
N LYS A 126 -24.49 -18.09 -5.87
CA LYS A 126 -25.25 -18.67 -6.99
C LYS A 126 -24.47 -18.59 -8.30
N LYS A 127 -23.72 -17.49 -8.53
CA LYS A 127 -22.89 -17.31 -9.73
C LYS A 127 -21.66 -18.20 -9.70
N VAL A 128 -20.97 -18.31 -8.56
CA VAL A 128 -19.81 -19.20 -8.38
C VAL A 128 -20.22 -20.66 -8.59
N ALA A 129 -21.31 -21.11 -7.95
CA ALA A 129 -21.82 -22.47 -8.12
C ALA A 129 -22.22 -22.75 -9.59
N ALA A 130 -22.85 -21.79 -10.26
CA ALA A 130 -23.17 -21.91 -11.69
C ALA A 130 -21.91 -21.97 -12.57
N ALA A 131 -20.87 -21.19 -12.27
CA ALA A 131 -19.60 -21.25 -13.00
C ALA A 131 -18.95 -22.64 -12.84
N LYS A 132 -18.84 -23.15 -11.61
CA LYS A 132 -18.32 -24.49 -11.32
C LYS A 132 -19.10 -25.58 -12.06
N ALA A 133 -20.43 -25.57 -11.96
CA ALA A 133 -21.29 -26.57 -12.61
C ALA A 133 -21.13 -26.59 -14.15
N ASN A 134 -20.74 -25.46 -14.75
CA ASN A 134 -20.53 -25.33 -16.20
C ASN A 134 -19.06 -25.42 -16.62
N ASN A 135 -18.13 -25.77 -15.72
CA ASN A 135 -16.68 -25.74 -15.94
C ASN A 135 -16.18 -24.38 -16.48
N GLN A 136 -16.76 -23.29 -15.99
CA GLN A 136 -16.36 -21.92 -16.31
C GLN A 136 -15.46 -21.36 -15.20
N PRO A 137 -14.55 -20.42 -15.53
CA PRO A 137 -13.78 -19.71 -14.52
C PRO A 137 -14.70 -19.03 -13.50
N PRO A 138 -14.33 -19.00 -12.20
CA PRO A 138 -15.09 -18.27 -11.20
C PRO A 138 -15.11 -16.77 -11.54
N PRO A 139 -16.10 -16.01 -11.02
CA PRO A 139 -16.11 -14.56 -11.10
C PRO A 139 -14.80 -13.98 -10.57
N SER A 140 -14.26 -12.97 -11.25
CA SER A 140 -13.06 -12.25 -10.83
C SER A 140 -13.41 -10.89 -10.24
N SER A 141 -12.47 -10.28 -9.52
CA SER A 141 -12.62 -8.91 -9.01
C SER A 141 -12.93 -7.94 -10.15
N PRO A 142 -13.90 -7.02 -9.98
CA PRO A 142 -14.17 -5.99 -10.97
C PRO A 142 -13.13 -4.85 -10.94
N TYR A 143 -12.22 -4.84 -9.96
CA TYR A 143 -11.23 -3.80 -9.76
C TYR A 143 -9.98 -4.07 -10.60
N SER A 144 -9.68 -3.18 -11.54
CA SER A 144 -8.36 -3.12 -12.17
C SER A 144 -7.30 -2.59 -11.22
N SER A 145 -6.01 -2.72 -11.57
CA SER A 145 -4.92 -2.12 -10.80
C SER A 145 -5.06 -0.59 -10.70
N GLU A 146 -5.54 0.09 -11.75
CA GLU A 146 -5.90 1.51 -11.69
C GLU A 146 -7.02 1.82 -10.68
N ASP A 147 -8.05 0.98 -10.61
CA ASP A 147 -9.16 1.19 -9.66
C ASP A 147 -8.69 1.02 -8.21
N LYS A 148 -7.80 0.06 -7.94
CA LYS A 148 -7.23 -0.14 -6.61
C LYS A 148 -6.38 1.05 -6.17
N LEU A 149 -5.55 1.58 -7.07
CA LEU A 149 -4.80 2.82 -6.85
C LEU A 149 -5.72 3.99 -6.49
N TYR A 150 -6.94 4.04 -7.06
CA TYR A 150 -7.93 5.04 -6.66
C TYR A 150 -8.31 4.93 -5.20
N VAL A 151 -8.70 3.72 -4.81
CA VAL A 151 -9.26 3.45 -3.50
C VAL A 151 -8.18 3.74 -2.46
N VAL A 152 -6.94 3.32 -2.71
CA VAL A 152 -5.78 3.67 -1.88
C VAL A 152 -5.63 5.18 -1.73
N ALA A 153 -5.69 5.94 -2.82
CA ALA A 153 -5.56 7.40 -2.78
C ALA A 153 -6.75 8.10 -2.11
N GLY A 154 -7.94 7.50 -2.15
CA GLY A 154 -9.16 8.00 -1.50
C GLY A 154 -9.22 7.70 -0.01
N GLY A 155 -8.47 6.69 0.46
CA GLY A 155 -8.56 6.20 1.82
C GLY A 155 -9.72 5.23 2.04
N LEU A 156 -9.88 4.78 3.28
CA LEU A 156 -10.91 3.84 3.67
C LEU A 156 -12.27 4.55 3.81
N ASP A 157 -13.20 4.23 2.90
CA ASP A 157 -14.55 4.81 2.86
C ASP A 157 -15.68 3.76 3.02
N GLU A 158 -15.38 2.49 2.78
CA GLU A 158 -16.41 1.44 2.79
C GLU A 158 -16.77 0.99 4.21
N LYS A 159 -18.04 1.16 4.60
CA LYS A 159 -18.55 0.82 5.93
C LYS A 159 -18.33 -0.64 6.36
N ILE A 160 -18.41 -1.60 5.44
CA ILE A 160 -18.25 -3.02 5.74
C ILE A 160 -16.85 -3.47 5.31
N ILE A 161 -16.02 -3.81 6.29
CA ILE A 161 -14.75 -4.50 6.07
C ILE A 161 -14.90 -5.98 6.40
N VAL A 162 -14.04 -6.79 5.82
CA VAL A 162 -14.12 -8.25 5.89
C VAL A 162 -12.81 -8.89 6.28
N ARG A 163 -12.90 -9.97 7.05
CA ARG A 163 -11.76 -10.80 7.47
C ARG A 163 -12.11 -12.27 7.30
N VAL A 164 -11.21 -13.04 6.70
CA VAL A 164 -11.30 -14.50 6.68
C VAL A 164 -10.43 -15.05 7.80
N ILE A 165 -10.99 -15.93 8.63
CA ILE A 165 -10.27 -16.62 9.70
C ILE A 165 -10.58 -18.11 9.67
N GLU A 166 -9.67 -18.94 10.16
CA GLU A 166 -10.02 -20.34 10.43
C GLU A 166 -11.12 -20.42 11.49
N THR A 167 -12.10 -21.30 11.29
CA THR A 167 -13.30 -21.45 12.14
C THR A 167 -12.94 -21.79 13.58
N LYS A 168 -11.79 -22.44 13.84
CA LYS A 168 -11.30 -22.71 15.20
C LYS A 168 -11.08 -21.43 16.03
N TYR A 169 -10.85 -20.28 15.38
CA TYR A 169 -10.72 -18.97 16.02
C TYR A 169 -12.03 -18.18 16.04
N ALA A 170 -13.09 -18.63 15.35
CA ALA A 170 -14.37 -17.94 15.22
C ALA A 170 -15.37 -18.21 16.35
N GLY A 171 -14.95 -18.93 17.39
CA GLY A 171 -15.78 -19.23 18.57
C GLY A 171 -16.13 -17.98 19.38
N ASP A 172 -17.06 -18.13 20.33
CA ASP A 172 -17.61 -17.01 21.11
C ASP A 172 -16.58 -16.22 21.93
N ASN A 173 -15.49 -16.87 22.34
CA ASN A 173 -14.36 -16.27 23.04
C ASN A 173 -13.24 -15.80 22.09
N GLY A 174 -13.38 -16.02 20.78
CA GLY A 174 -12.46 -15.49 19.78
C GLY A 174 -12.58 -13.97 19.66
N SER A 175 -11.72 -13.38 18.84
CA SER A 175 -11.65 -11.93 18.56
C SER A 175 -11.44 -11.71 17.06
N ILE A 176 -11.65 -10.48 16.56
CA ILE A 176 -11.42 -10.15 15.14
C ILE A 176 -9.94 -10.39 14.79
N GLY A 177 -9.04 -9.79 15.57
CA GLY A 177 -7.59 -9.96 15.47
C GLY A 177 -7.02 -10.84 16.56
N TYR A 178 -5.76 -11.24 16.40
CA TYR A 178 -5.03 -11.91 17.46
C TYR A 178 -4.82 -10.96 18.65
N VAL A 179 -5.17 -11.41 19.86
CA VAL A 179 -4.94 -10.68 21.11
C VAL A 179 -3.88 -11.45 21.90
N PRO A 180 -2.64 -10.94 21.98
CA PRO A 180 -1.61 -11.56 22.80
C PRO A 180 -2.04 -11.68 24.27
N GLN A 181 -1.55 -12.70 24.97
CA GLN A 181 -1.90 -12.89 26.38
C GLN A 181 -1.51 -11.67 27.22
N GLY A 182 -2.47 -11.10 27.95
CA GLY A 182 -2.26 -9.91 28.78
C GLY A 182 -2.25 -8.59 28.01
N ALA A 183 -2.41 -8.60 26.69
CA ALA A 183 -2.59 -7.40 25.90
C ALA A 183 -4.02 -6.87 26.02
N ASN A 184 -4.14 -5.54 26.04
CA ASN A 184 -5.43 -4.83 25.99
C ASN A 184 -5.70 -4.25 24.60
N THR A 185 -4.91 -4.62 23.60
CA THR A 185 -4.98 -4.07 22.25
C THR A 185 -4.81 -5.19 21.23
N ALA A 186 -5.44 -5.05 20.07
CA ALA A 186 -5.31 -5.98 18.98
C ALA A 186 -4.98 -5.24 17.69
N THR A 187 -4.27 -5.93 16.79
CA THR A 187 -4.13 -5.50 15.40
C THR A 187 -4.72 -6.55 14.49
N TYR A 188 -5.41 -6.09 13.45
CA TYR A 188 -5.89 -6.98 12.40
C TYR A 188 -5.88 -6.32 11.03
N TRP A 189 -5.66 -7.17 10.05
CA TRP A 189 -5.69 -6.86 8.63
C TRP A 189 -6.99 -7.37 8.03
N THR A 190 -7.61 -6.53 7.24
CA THR A 190 -8.89 -6.75 6.58
C THR A 190 -8.81 -6.22 5.16
N THR A 191 -9.87 -6.41 4.40
CA THR A 191 -10.10 -5.66 3.16
C THR A 191 -11.54 -5.17 3.16
N THR A 192 -11.94 -4.40 2.16
CA THR A 192 -13.32 -3.92 2.07
C THR A 192 -14.21 -4.97 1.39
N PHE A 193 -15.50 -5.01 1.71
CA PHE A 193 -16.40 -6.06 1.22
C PHE A 193 -16.42 -6.15 -0.31
N THR A 194 -16.51 -5.01 -1.01
CA THR A 194 -16.53 -4.97 -2.48
C THR A 194 -15.28 -5.55 -3.14
N GLN A 195 -14.13 -5.54 -2.45
CA GLN A 195 -12.90 -6.14 -2.97
C GLN A 195 -12.98 -7.67 -3.04
N LEU A 196 -13.75 -8.32 -2.14
CA LEU A 196 -13.85 -9.78 -2.04
C LEU A 196 -15.20 -10.37 -2.45
N GLU A 197 -16.26 -9.58 -2.63
CA GLU A 197 -17.61 -10.12 -2.86
C GLU A 197 -17.72 -11.07 -4.06
N HIS A 198 -16.81 -10.96 -5.03
CA HIS A 198 -16.75 -11.82 -6.21
C HIS A 198 -16.30 -13.26 -5.90
N ALA A 199 -15.50 -13.45 -4.85
CA ALA A 199 -15.00 -14.75 -4.40
C ALA A 199 -16.04 -15.54 -3.59
N ASP A 200 -17.19 -14.91 -3.28
CA ASP A 200 -18.30 -15.50 -2.52
C ASP A 200 -17.86 -16.11 -1.17
N SER A 201 -18.25 -17.35 -0.91
CA SER A 201 -18.11 -18.14 0.30
C SER A 201 -17.16 -19.32 0.06
N ASP A 202 -16.47 -19.30 -1.10
CA ASP A 202 -15.44 -20.26 -1.44
C ASP A 202 -14.17 -19.94 -0.63
N PRO A 203 -13.77 -20.84 0.27
CA PRO A 203 -12.67 -20.57 1.18
C PRO A 203 -11.33 -20.45 0.44
N GLU A 204 -11.10 -21.22 -0.63
CA GLU A 204 -9.85 -21.20 -1.39
C GLU A 204 -9.69 -19.88 -2.15
N LEU A 205 -10.75 -19.43 -2.84
CA LEU A 205 -10.73 -18.14 -3.54
C LEU A 205 -10.55 -16.98 -2.57
N LEU A 206 -11.27 -17.01 -1.43
CA LEU A 206 -11.19 -15.96 -0.43
C LEU A 206 -9.81 -15.88 0.24
N THR A 207 -9.25 -17.01 0.69
CA THR A 207 -7.92 -17.02 1.33
C THR A 207 -6.84 -16.62 0.34
N SER A 208 -6.89 -17.13 -0.90
CA SER A 208 -5.93 -16.76 -1.94
C SER A 208 -5.98 -15.27 -2.26
N ALA A 209 -7.19 -14.70 -2.35
CA ALA A 209 -7.37 -13.28 -2.60
C ALA A 209 -6.72 -12.41 -1.52
N VAL A 210 -6.80 -12.79 -0.25
CA VAL A 210 -6.21 -12.01 0.87
C VAL A 210 -4.80 -12.47 1.27
N GLY A 211 -4.11 -13.25 0.43
CA GLY A 211 -2.74 -13.68 0.67
C GLY A 211 -2.58 -14.72 1.79
N ILE A 212 -3.65 -15.38 2.22
CA ILE A 212 -3.62 -16.48 3.19
C ILE A 212 -3.38 -17.80 2.43
N THR A 213 -2.40 -18.58 2.88
CA THR A 213 -2.19 -19.94 2.38
C THR A 213 -3.40 -20.81 2.70
N TYR A 214 -4.07 -21.32 1.67
CA TYR A 214 -5.22 -22.20 1.83
C TYR A 214 -4.81 -23.58 2.34
N ASP A 215 -5.34 -23.95 3.50
CA ASP A 215 -5.35 -25.32 4.03
C ASP A 215 -6.69 -26.00 3.69
N PRO A 216 -6.72 -27.04 2.84
CA PRO A 216 -7.94 -27.76 2.46
C PRO A 216 -8.55 -28.60 3.59
N ASP A 217 -7.80 -28.90 4.65
CA ASP A 217 -8.28 -29.64 5.82
C ASP A 217 -8.88 -28.72 6.89
N ALA A 218 -8.71 -27.39 6.75
CA ALA A 218 -9.26 -26.39 7.64
C ALA A 218 -10.66 -25.93 7.21
N SER A 219 -11.47 -25.54 8.19
CA SER A 219 -12.72 -24.80 7.94
C SER A 219 -12.48 -23.31 8.17
N TYR A 220 -13.16 -22.47 7.40
CA TYR A 220 -13.01 -21.02 7.46
C TYR A 220 -14.34 -20.31 7.79
N THR A 221 -14.24 -19.13 8.35
CA THR A 221 -15.35 -18.23 8.65
C THR A 221 -15.00 -16.84 8.14
N LEU A 222 -15.93 -16.24 7.39
CA LEU A 222 -15.87 -14.84 7.00
C LEU A 222 -16.53 -13.99 8.08
N LEU A 223 -15.79 -12.99 8.57
CA LEU A 223 -16.29 -11.94 9.44
C LEU A 223 -16.69 -10.75 8.56
N LEU A 224 -17.95 -10.36 8.60
CA LEU A 224 -18.39 -9.03 8.16
C LEU A 224 -18.33 -8.08 9.35
N ILE A 225 -17.66 -6.95 9.20
CA ILE A 225 -17.40 -6.01 10.29
C ILE A 225 -17.94 -4.63 9.87
N ASP A 226 -18.92 -4.11 10.60
CA ASP A 226 -19.40 -2.74 10.48
C ASP A 226 -18.40 -1.81 11.22
N GLN A 227 -17.44 -1.27 10.47
CA GLN A 227 -16.31 -0.53 11.07
C GLN A 227 -16.74 0.78 11.73
N GLU A 228 -17.83 1.40 11.24
CA GLU A 228 -18.37 2.62 11.83
C GLU A 228 -18.95 2.34 13.21
N LYS A 229 -19.71 1.25 13.36
CA LYS A 229 -20.20 0.83 14.68
C LYS A 229 -19.07 0.35 15.57
N ALA A 230 -18.11 -0.38 15.01
CA ALA A 230 -16.94 -0.86 15.74
C ALA A 230 -16.14 0.31 16.34
N ASN A 231 -16.01 1.40 15.58
CA ASN A 231 -15.33 2.62 16.00
C ASN A 231 -16.25 3.67 16.67
N ALA A 232 -17.49 3.34 17.02
CA ALA A 232 -18.41 4.31 17.61
C ALA A 232 -17.90 4.91 18.94
N GLY A 233 -17.05 4.17 19.65
CA GLY A 233 -16.38 4.62 20.88
C GLY A 233 -15.07 5.40 20.65
N GLY A 234 -14.56 5.46 19.42
CA GLY A 234 -13.24 6.04 19.12
C GLY A 234 -12.06 5.15 19.51
N ASP A 235 -12.31 3.88 19.84
CA ASP A 235 -11.30 2.91 20.28
C ASP A 235 -10.62 2.17 19.11
N MET A 236 -11.00 2.46 17.87
CA MET A 236 -10.42 1.84 16.68
C MET A 236 -9.77 2.85 15.74
N ILE A 237 -8.62 2.48 15.20
CA ILE A 237 -7.93 3.26 14.17
C ILE A 237 -7.80 2.36 12.94
N SER A 238 -8.60 2.64 11.92
CA SER A 238 -8.65 1.87 10.67
C SER A 238 -8.24 2.72 9.47
N PHE A 239 -7.34 2.22 8.64
CA PHE A 239 -6.85 2.93 7.46
C PHE A 239 -6.28 1.96 6.41
N ILE A 240 -6.08 2.45 5.19
CA ILE A 240 -5.36 1.72 4.14
C ILE A 240 -3.85 1.84 4.42
N PRO A 241 -3.13 0.72 4.65
CA PRO A 241 -1.75 0.73 5.13
C PRO A 241 -0.75 0.95 3.99
N THR A 242 -0.52 2.20 3.62
CA THR A 242 0.69 2.60 2.89
C THR A 242 1.87 2.69 3.87
N TYR A 243 3.11 2.74 3.36
CA TYR A 243 4.28 2.99 4.19
C TYR A 243 4.12 4.24 5.07
N ASP A 244 3.70 5.35 4.46
CA ASP A 244 3.51 6.62 5.16
C ASP A 244 2.44 6.49 6.24
N ASN A 245 1.26 5.96 5.91
CA ASN A 245 0.16 5.84 6.86
C ASN A 245 0.52 4.94 8.05
N LEU A 246 1.19 3.81 7.78
CA LEU A 246 1.58 2.88 8.84
C LEU A 246 2.73 3.43 9.70
N ALA A 247 3.67 4.17 9.11
CA ALA A 247 4.73 4.86 9.85
C ALA A 247 4.17 5.99 10.73
N GLU A 248 3.23 6.79 10.20
CA GLU A 248 2.53 7.83 10.95
C GLU A 248 1.74 7.24 12.12
N PHE A 249 0.98 6.17 11.88
CA PHE A 249 0.31 5.41 12.93
C PHE A 249 1.31 4.91 13.98
N ALA A 250 2.41 4.28 13.56
CA ALA A 250 3.37 3.71 14.48
C ALA A 250 4.00 4.76 15.39
N LYS A 251 4.32 5.94 14.84
CA LYS A 251 4.83 7.10 15.60
C LYS A 251 3.79 7.69 16.55
N ALA A 252 2.51 7.65 16.19
CA ALA A 252 1.43 8.23 16.99
C ALA A 252 0.96 7.31 18.12
N GLU A 253 0.84 6.01 17.86
CA GLU A 253 0.06 5.08 18.68
C GLU A 253 0.88 4.00 19.38
N ILE A 254 2.08 3.68 18.87
CA ILE A 254 2.92 2.61 19.41
C ILE A 254 4.40 3.00 19.52
N ALA A 255 4.71 4.30 19.55
CA ALA A 255 6.08 4.80 19.65
C ALA A 255 6.77 4.38 20.96
N ASP A 256 6.00 4.12 22.02
CA ASP A 256 6.48 3.56 23.29
C ASP A 256 7.13 2.19 23.12
N LYS A 257 6.80 1.46 22.05
CA LYS A 257 7.50 0.22 21.71
C LYS A 257 8.89 0.49 21.15
N PHE A 258 9.17 1.67 20.62
CA PHE A 258 10.40 2.01 19.89
C PHE A 258 11.27 3.04 20.63
N VAL A 259 11.33 2.98 21.96
CA VAL A 259 12.10 3.95 22.77
C VAL A 259 13.54 4.09 22.27
N ASN A 260 13.95 5.32 21.94
CA ASN A 260 15.23 5.70 21.33
C ASN A 260 15.44 5.25 19.87
N GLN A 261 14.40 4.71 19.22
CA GLN A 261 14.39 4.24 17.83
C GLN A 261 13.20 4.83 17.05
N GLU A 262 12.47 5.80 17.61
CA GLU A 262 11.23 6.35 17.04
C GLU A 262 11.47 7.01 15.68
N GLU A 263 12.62 7.66 15.51
CA GLU A 263 13.03 8.27 14.25
C GLU A 263 13.38 7.25 13.17
N LEU A 264 13.65 6.00 13.55
CA LEU A 264 13.97 4.90 12.63
C LEU A 264 12.71 4.26 12.03
N ILE A 265 11.52 4.54 12.55
CA ILE A 265 10.24 3.98 12.05
C ILE A 265 10.00 4.35 10.58
N ALA A 266 10.21 5.62 10.19
CA ALA A 266 9.96 6.06 8.82
C ALA A 266 11.03 5.54 7.82
N PRO A 267 12.34 5.58 8.13
CA PRO A 267 13.38 5.00 7.28
C PRO A 267 13.16 3.53 6.90
N VAL A 268 12.60 2.71 7.80
CA VAL A 268 12.38 1.28 7.55
C VAL A 268 11.07 0.98 6.82
N MET A 269 10.17 1.95 6.72
CA MET A 269 8.92 1.85 5.98
C MET A 269 9.15 2.32 4.53
N THR A 270 9.99 1.60 3.80
CA THR A 270 10.34 1.93 2.41
C THR A 270 10.43 0.68 1.54
N GLU A 271 10.40 0.87 0.22
CA GLU A 271 10.58 -0.22 -0.74
C GLU A 271 11.92 -0.94 -0.54
N GLU A 272 13.01 -0.17 -0.35
CA GLU A 272 14.36 -0.70 -0.13
C GLU A 272 14.42 -1.60 1.11
N TYR A 273 13.92 -1.11 2.25
CA TYR A 273 13.95 -1.89 3.49
C TYR A 273 13.01 -3.09 3.47
N SER A 274 11.90 -3.04 2.75
CA SER A 274 11.07 -4.23 2.55
C SER A 274 11.77 -5.29 1.69
N ARG A 275 12.59 -4.90 0.71
CA ARG A 275 13.44 -5.83 -0.05
C ARG A 275 14.53 -6.46 0.84
N HIS A 276 15.20 -5.64 1.66
CA HIS A 276 16.19 -6.16 2.60
C HIS A 276 15.55 -7.11 3.61
N TYR A 277 14.39 -6.75 4.15
CA TYR A 277 13.66 -7.58 5.11
C TYR A 277 13.14 -8.88 4.48
N GLU A 278 12.62 -8.87 3.25
CA GLU A 278 12.25 -10.08 2.52
C GLU A 278 13.45 -11.01 2.32
N ARG A 279 14.64 -10.46 2.04
CA ARG A 279 15.88 -11.23 1.92
C ARG A 279 16.27 -11.92 3.24
N VAL A 280 16.21 -11.19 4.36
CA VAL A 280 16.47 -11.76 5.69
C VAL A 280 15.45 -12.85 6.02
N PHE A 281 14.17 -12.59 5.78
CA PHE A 281 13.09 -13.53 6.06
C PHE A 281 13.24 -14.84 5.30
N ARG A 282 13.47 -14.79 3.98
CA ARG A 282 13.65 -15.98 3.15
C ARG A 282 14.89 -16.79 3.53
N ALA A 283 15.97 -16.11 3.91
CA ALA A 283 17.16 -16.78 4.40
C ALA A 283 16.87 -17.51 5.72
N ALA A 284 16.16 -16.85 6.65
CA ALA A 284 15.77 -17.45 7.91
C ALA A 284 14.88 -18.68 7.72
N GLU A 285 13.91 -18.63 6.81
CA GLU A 285 13.07 -19.80 6.47
C GLU A 285 13.90 -20.95 5.91
N THR A 286 14.89 -20.66 5.06
CA THR A 286 15.77 -21.66 4.46
C THR A 286 16.68 -22.32 5.49
N ASP A 287 17.20 -21.52 6.43
CA ASP A 287 18.21 -21.95 7.39
C ASP A 287 17.60 -22.40 8.74
N GLY A 288 16.29 -22.25 8.91
CA GLY A 288 15.57 -22.58 10.16
C GLY A 288 15.92 -21.66 11.32
N VAL A 289 16.21 -20.39 11.02
CA VAL A 289 16.57 -19.36 11.99
C VAL A 289 15.32 -18.73 12.60
N ASP A 290 15.32 -18.56 13.92
CA ASP A 290 14.26 -17.85 14.64
C ASP A 290 14.57 -16.36 14.66
N LEU A 291 13.83 -15.58 13.88
CA LEU A 291 14.02 -14.13 13.80
C LEU A 291 13.59 -13.37 15.06
N ASP A 292 12.79 -13.98 15.94
CA ASP A 292 12.42 -13.36 17.23
C ASP A 292 13.56 -13.48 18.28
N ARG A 293 14.68 -14.10 17.91
CA ARG A 293 15.91 -14.19 18.70
C ARG A 293 16.94 -13.19 18.20
N ASP A 294 17.14 -12.10 18.94
CA ASP A 294 18.07 -11.02 18.60
C ASP A 294 19.47 -11.53 18.18
N ASP A 295 20.01 -12.54 18.89
CA ASP A 295 21.31 -13.14 18.59
C ASP A 295 21.34 -13.85 17.23
N GLN A 296 20.26 -14.54 16.87
CA GLN A 296 20.19 -15.23 15.59
C GLN A 296 19.87 -14.27 14.44
N PHE A 297 19.01 -13.27 14.69
CA PHE A 297 18.71 -12.22 13.72
C PHE A 297 19.98 -11.48 13.31
N TYR A 298 20.76 -11.03 14.29
CA TYR A 298 21.98 -10.27 14.07
C TYR A 298 23.01 -11.06 13.25
N GLU A 299 23.30 -12.31 13.64
CA GLU A 299 24.27 -13.14 12.92
C GLU A 299 23.79 -13.47 11.50
N LEU A 300 22.51 -13.77 11.30
CA LEU A 300 21.97 -14.00 9.95
C LEU A 300 22.09 -12.75 9.07
N ALA A 301 21.70 -11.57 9.58
CA ALA A 301 21.78 -10.34 8.82
C ALA A 301 23.23 -9.98 8.47
N LYS A 302 24.17 -10.20 9.40
CA LYS A 302 25.60 -10.04 9.17
C LYS A 302 26.14 -11.01 8.13
N ASP A 303 25.74 -12.28 8.17
CA ASP A 303 26.11 -13.29 7.16
C ASP A 303 25.57 -12.95 5.77
N LEU A 304 24.43 -12.27 5.69
CA LEU A 304 23.88 -11.72 4.46
C LEU A 304 24.62 -10.46 3.98
N GLY A 305 25.57 -9.95 4.75
CA GLY A 305 26.46 -8.85 4.39
C GLY A 305 25.93 -7.46 4.73
N PHE A 306 24.93 -7.34 5.61
CA PHE A 306 24.47 -6.05 6.11
C PHE A 306 25.45 -5.49 7.16
N ASP A 307 25.65 -4.17 7.16
CA ASP A 307 26.45 -3.49 8.18
C ASP A 307 25.66 -3.24 9.49
N GLU A 308 26.34 -2.75 10.53
CA GLU A 308 25.71 -2.55 11.85
C GLU A 308 24.52 -1.57 11.83
N ASP A 309 24.58 -0.53 10.99
CA ASP A 309 23.51 0.46 10.89
C ASP A 309 22.29 -0.13 10.14
N GLU A 310 22.55 -0.88 9.06
CA GLU A 310 21.53 -1.62 8.31
C GLU A 310 20.84 -2.69 9.18
N ILE A 311 21.60 -3.41 10.00
CA ILE A 311 21.06 -4.42 10.93
C ILE A 311 20.14 -3.77 11.96
N ASN A 312 20.55 -2.65 12.57
CA ASN A 312 19.69 -1.93 13.52
C ASN A 312 18.38 -1.46 12.87
N LEU A 313 18.42 -1.03 11.60
CA LEU A 313 17.22 -0.68 10.84
C LEU A 313 16.36 -1.93 10.54
N LEU A 314 16.96 -3.07 10.21
CA LEU A 314 16.27 -4.33 10.01
C LEU A 314 15.61 -4.85 11.30
N GLU A 315 16.24 -4.68 12.46
CA GLU A 315 15.66 -4.99 13.77
C GLU A 315 14.43 -4.12 14.05
N VAL A 316 14.49 -2.81 13.76
CA VAL A 316 13.33 -1.92 13.87
C VAL A 316 12.22 -2.35 12.91
N ARG A 317 12.54 -2.75 11.68
CA ARG A 317 11.57 -3.29 10.71
C ARG A 317 10.91 -4.58 11.20
N HIS A 318 11.69 -5.47 11.81
CA HIS A 318 11.19 -6.72 12.40
C HIS A 318 10.27 -6.45 13.59
N LYS A 319 10.65 -5.51 14.45
CA LYS A 319 9.84 -5.04 15.58
C LYS A 319 8.52 -4.38 15.14
N LEU A 320 8.53 -3.64 14.02
CA LEU A 320 7.30 -3.15 13.38
C LEU A 320 6.43 -4.30 12.90
N LYS A 321 7.00 -5.31 12.21
CA LYS A 321 6.27 -6.54 11.84
C LYS A 321 5.61 -7.17 13.07
N ASN A 322 6.33 -7.32 14.17
CA ASN A 322 5.79 -7.94 15.39
C ASN A 322 4.71 -7.08 16.07
N SER A 323 4.77 -5.75 15.90
CA SER A 323 3.82 -4.82 16.51
C SER A 323 2.57 -4.55 15.68
N THR A 324 2.63 -4.70 14.35
CA THR A 324 1.55 -4.33 13.42
C THR A 324 1.08 -5.50 12.54
N GLY A 325 1.87 -6.56 12.40
CA GLY A 325 1.62 -7.63 11.43
C GLY A 325 2.01 -7.29 10.00
N ALA A 326 2.65 -6.14 9.74
CA ALA A 326 3.23 -5.81 8.43
C ALA A 326 4.44 -6.69 8.13
N ASN A 327 4.19 -7.91 7.65
CA ASN A 327 5.18 -8.94 7.42
C ASN A 327 6.05 -8.66 6.18
N GLU A 328 6.82 -9.64 5.75
CA GLU A 328 7.65 -9.59 4.55
C GLU A 328 6.84 -9.44 3.26
N GLN A 329 5.55 -9.77 3.24
CA GLN A 329 4.68 -9.61 2.07
C GLN A 329 4.05 -8.21 2.00
N PHE A 330 4.19 -7.39 3.05
CA PHE A 330 3.64 -6.04 3.11
C PHE A 330 4.23 -5.16 2.01
N LEU A 331 3.40 -4.80 1.02
CA LEU A 331 3.86 -4.03 -0.14
C LEU A 331 4.09 -2.54 0.15
N GLY A 332 3.50 -2.01 1.22
CA GLY A 332 3.60 -0.59 1.59
C GLY A 332 2.84 0.36 0.67
N ASN A 333 1.97 -0.18 -0.19
CA ASN A 333 1.17 0.60 -1.14
C ASN A 333 -0.33 0.46 -0.94
N GLY A 334 -0.75 -0.13 0.18
CA GLY A 334 -2.15 -0.32 0.52
C GLY A 334 -2.85 -1.48 -0.20
N MET A 335 -2.12 -2.35 -0.92
CA MET A 335 -2.68 -3.56 -1.54
C MET A 335 -1.93 -4.81 -1.07
N THR A 336 -2.64 -5.93 -1.05
CA THR A 336 -2.07 -7.25 -0.72
C THR A 336 -1.18 -7.75 -1.86
N LYS A 337 -0.11 -8.48 -1.53
CA LYS A 337 0.65 -9.26 -2.49
C LYS A 337 -0.19 -10.44 -2.99
N ASP A 338 -0.34 -10.58 -4.31
CA ASP A 338 -1.06 -11.73 -4.87
C ASP A 338 -0.11 -12.94 -4.95
N ASN A 339 -0.25 -13.88 -4.04
CA ASN A 339 0.60 -15.06 -3.98
C ASN A 339 0.33 -16.07 -5.11
N THR A 340 -0.68 -15.86 -5.95
CA THR A 340 -0.94 -16.67 -7.15
C THR A 340 -0.17 -16.19 -8.38
N VAL A 341 0.42 -14.99 -8.32
CA VAL A 341 1.19 -14.40 -9.42
C VAL A 341 2.68 -14.60 -9.19
N GLN A 342 3.37 -15.10 -10.21
CA GLN A 342 4.82 -15.12 -10.22
C GLN A 342 5.36 -13.72 -10.55
N TYR A 343 6.12 -13.15 -9.62
CA TYR A 343 6.80 -11.88 -9.81
C TYR A 343 8.29 -12.12 -10.09
N ASP A 344 8.85 -11.44 -11.08
CA ASP A 344 10.31 -11.34 -11.24
C ASP A 344 10.94 -10.67 -10.00
N GLU A 345 10.22 -9.70 -9.45
CA GLU A 345 10.56 -8.98 -8.24
C GLU A 345 9.28 -8.54 -7.52
N THR A 346 9.21 -8.74 -6.19
CA THR A 346 8.05 -8.35 -5.38
C THR A 346 7.74 -6.85 -5.57
N PRO A 347 6.48 -6.46 -5.83
CA PRO A 347 6.12 -5.12 -6.26
C PRO A 347 5.91 -4.15 -5.08
N TYR A 348 6.90 -4.07 -4.19
CA TYR A 348 6.93 -3.11 -3.07
C TYR A 348 6.86 -1.66 -3.55
N GLY A 349 6.43 -0.77 -2.65
CA GLY A 349 6.50 0.68 -2.87
C GLY A 349 5.51 1.14 -3.93
N THR A 350 5.92 2.15 -4.70
CA THR A 350 5.01 2.88 -5.59
C THR A 350 4.27 1.93 -6.52
N ALA A 351 2.96 1.79 -6.32
CA ALA A 351 2.17 0.86 -7.10
C ALA A 351 2.04 1.33 -8.56
N SER A 352 2.05 0.35 -9.47
CA SER A 352 2.00 0.59 -10.91
C SER A 352 0.78 -0.09 -11.51
N PRO A 353 0.01 0.59 -12.38
CA PRO A 353 -1.12 -0.05 -13.07
C PRO A 353 -0.73 -1.26 -13.92
N ASP A 354 0.54 -1.34 -14.33
CA ASP A 354 1.03 -2.42 -15.20
C ASP A 354 1.45 -3.67 -14.40
N LYS A 355 1.35 -3.63 -13.06
CA LYS A 355 1.62 -4.76 -12.17
C LYS A 355 0.32 -5.32 -11.59
N HIS A 356 0.36 -6.59 -11.22
CA HIS A 356 -0.75 -7.25 -10.55
C HIS A 356 -0.63 -7.15 -9.02
N TYR A 357 -1.74 -6.90 -8.36
CA TYR A 357 -1.86 -6.82 -6.91
C TYR A 357 -3.14 -7.54 -6.46
N GLY A 358 -3.14 -8.02 -5.22
CA GLY A 358 -4.33 -8.48 -4.52
C GLY A 358 -5.29 -7.33 -4.20
N PRO A 359 -6.29 -7.53 -3.34
CA PRO A 359 -7.25 -6.52 -2.94
C PRO A 359 -6.58 -5.38 -2.17
N VAL A 360 -7.29 -4.25 -2.06
CA VAL A 360 -6.86 -3.15 -1.19
C VAL A 360 -6.97 -3.58 0.27
N GLU A 361 -5.91 -3.36 1.04
CA GLU A 361 -5.83 -3.72 2.44
C GLU A 361 -6.38 -2.63 3.35
N THR A 362 -6.79 -3.05 4.52
CA THR A 362 -7.12 -2.17 5.64
C THR A 362 -6.43 -2.73 6.87
N PHE A 363 -5.74 -1.88 7.60
CA PHE A 363 -5.16 -2.18 8.90
C PHE A 363 -6.05 -1.55 9.95
N THR A 364 -6.31 -2.28 11.04
CA THR A 364 -7.00 -1.75 12.20
C THR A 364 -6.21 -2.01 13.48
N TYR A 365 -6.04 -0.96 14.27
CA TYR A 365 -5.62 -1.03 15.66
C TYR A 365 -6.83 -0.85 16.57
N ASP A 366 -7.14 -1.88 17.35
CA ASP A 366 -8.24 -1.91 18.30
C ASP A 366 -7.68 -1.76 19.71
N LYS A 367 -8.05 -0.67 20.38
CA LYS A 367 -7.60 -0.31 21.73
C LYS A 367 -8.41 -1.00 22.82
N ASN A 368 -9.48 -1.70 22.46
CA ASN A 368 -10.40 -2.34 23.41
C ASN A 368 -11.04 -3.61 22.80
N PRO A 369 -10.22 -4.61 22.43
CA PRO A 369 -10.71 -5.78 21.71
C PRO A 369 -11.75 -6.55 22.51
N GLN A 370 -12.90 -6.77 21.89
CA GLN A 370 -14.00 -7.54 22.45
C GLN A 370 -14.07 -8.93 21.83
N THR A 371 -14.77 -9.83 22.53
CA THR A 371 -15.03 -11.18 22.01
C THR A 371 -16.02 -11.13 20.84
N LEU A 372 -15.91 -12.07 19.92
CA LEU A 372 -16.79 -12.17 18.75
C LEU A 372 -18.27 -12.28 19.15
N LEU A 373 -18.59 -12.98 20.25
CA LEU A 373 -19.96 -13.05 20.76
C LEU A 373 -20.50 -11.67 21.15
N LYS A 374 -19.72 -10.85 21.87
CA LYS A 374 -20.14 -9.51 22.27
C LYS A 374 -20.34 -8.59 21.06
N LEU A 375 -19.41 -8.67 20.10
CA LEU A 375 -19.46 -7.88 18.88
C LEU A 375 -20.67 -8.26 18.00
N GLU A 376 -21.01 -9.55 17.95
CA GLU A 376 -22.18 -10.04 17.24
C GLU A 376 -23.49 -9.61 17.91
N GLN A 377 -23.57 -9.71 19.25
CA GLN A 377 -24.72 -9.20 20.02
C GLN A 377 -24.91 -7.68 19.87
N ALA A 378 -23.82 -6.94 19.65
CA ALA A 378 -23.86 -5.50 19.37
C ALA A 378 -24.16 -5.18 17.90
N GLY A 379 -24.30 -6.18 17.01
CA GLY A 379 -24.51 -5.98 15.58
C GLY A 379 -23.34 -5.31 14.86
N ILE A 380 -22.12 -5.47 15.40
CA ILE A 380 -20.86 -4.98 14.84
C ILE A 380 -20.24 -6.04 13.91
N VAL A 381 -20.27 -7.31 14.33
CA VAL A 381 -19.73 -8.43 13.56
C VAL A 381 -20.84 -9.38 13.16
N THR A 382 -20.78 -9.91 11.94
CA THR A 382 -21.56 -11.08 11.52
C THR A 382 -20.60 -12.19 11.10
N ARG A 383 -20.77 -13.38 11.68
CA ARG A 383 -19.97 -14.57 11.34
C ARG A 383 -20.67 -15.40 10.26
N ILE A 384 -19.99 -15.66 9.16
CA ILE A 384 -20.51 -16.47 8.05
C ILE A 384 -19.59 -17.69 7.88
N PRO A 385 -20.05 -18.91 8.25
CA PRO A 385 -19.31 -20.13 7.97
C PRO A 385 -19.10 -20.28 6.46
N LEU A 386 -17.85 -20.45 6.06
CA LEU A 386 -17.51 -20.76 4.68
C LEU A 386 -17.63 -22.27 4.48
N SER A 387 -18.25 -22.66 3.38
CA SER A 387 -18.34 -24.07 3.01
C SER A 387 -17.65 -24.24 1.66
N ALA A 388 -16.81 -25.26 1.54
CA ALA A 388 -16.41 -25.76 0.23
C ALA A 388 -17.69 -26.33 -0.41
N LYS A 389 -18.48 -25.45 -1.04
CA LYS A 389 -19.61 -25.89 -1.86
C LYS A 389 -18.99 -26.54 -3.09
N GLY A 390 -18.99 -27.88 -3.04
CA GLY A 390 -18.50 -28.76 -4.08
C GLY A 390 -19.21 -28.61 -5.41
#